data_AF-A0A6B3I801-F1
#
_entry.id   AF-A0A6B3I801-F1
#
_cell.length_a   1.000
_cell.length_b   1.000
_cell.length_c   1.000
_cell.angle_alpha   90.00
_cell.angle_beta   90.00
_cell.angle_gamma   90.00
#
_symmetry.space_group_name_H-M   'P 1'
#
loop_
_entity.id
_entity.type
_entity.pdbx_description
1 polymer ?
#
loop_
_entity_poly.entity_id
_entity_poly.type
_entity_poly.pdbx_seq_one_letter_code
_entity_poly.pdbx_strand_id
1 'polypeptide(L)'
;VNRGEDPAKALDELPVEAIAYVHVAGGVEKDGVWHDTHAHPVTAPVLDVLAELRSRVDPPGVLLERDDAFPPGAELAAELETIRGTLRAAAELKTVRGTLRAAAPDSGAGNSRGAGPLAGKPAAPGARDRTAVAQTAL
;
A
#
# COMPACT_ATOMS: atom_id res chain seq x y z
N VAL A 1 -3.83 -8.65 11.69
CA VAL A 1 -4.65 -8.78 12.93
C VAL A 1 -5.81 -9.76 12.72
N ASN A 2 -6.34 -10.35 13.80
CA ASN A 2 -7.20 -11.55 13.87
C ASN A 2 -6.60 -12.85 13.29
N ARG A 3 -6.02 -12.82 12.09
CA ARG A 3 -5.37 -13.98 11.46
C ARG A 3 -3.97 -14.30 11.98
N GLY A 4 -3.40 -13.45 12.84
CA GLY A 4 -2.01 -13.60 13.32
C GLY A 4 -0.94 -13.49 12.23
N GLU A 5 -1.30 -12.99 11.04
CA GLU A 5 -0.41 -12.86 9.90
C GLU A 5 0.39 -11.56 9.95
N ASP A 6 1.62 -11.62 9.42
CA ASP A 6 2.47 -10.46 9.16
C ASP A 6 1.95 -9.72 7.92
N PRO A 7 1.49 -8.46 8.04
CA PRO A 7 0.98 -7.71 6.91
C PRO A 7 2.04 -7.45 5.84
N ALA A 8 3.32 -7.31 6.19
CA ALA A 8 4.39 -7.10 5.21
C ALA A 8 4.53 -8.33 4.30
N LYS A 9 4.46 -9.53 4.89
CA LYS A 9 4.47 -10.78 4.13
C LYS A 9 3.24 -10.90 3.22
N ALA A 10 2.06 -10.54 3.71
CA ALA A 10 0.85 -10.54 2.89
C ALA A 10 0.96 -9.58 1.70
N LEU A 11 1.57 -8.40 1.88
CA LEU A 11 1.86 -7.46 0.80
C LEU A 11 2.85 -8.03 -0.23
N ASP A 12 3.84 -8.81 0.20
CA ASP A 12 4.82 -9.44 -0.69
C ASP A 12 4.20 -10.54 -1.58
N GLU A 13 3.09 -11.13 -1.15
CA GLU A 13 2.33 -12.15 -1.88
C GLU A 13 1.29 -11.55 -2.85
N LEU A 14 1.01 -10.24 -2.73
CA LEU A 14 0.07 -9.54 -3.61
C LEU A 14 0.74 -9.08 -4.91
N PRO A 15 0.09 -9.23 -6.09
CA PRO A 15 0.54 -8.60 -7.32
C PRO A 15 0.25 -7.10 -7.26
N VAL A 16 1.12 -6.34 -6.59
CA VAL A 16 0.91 -4.92 -6.26
C VAL A 16 0.72 -4.03 -7.49
N GLU A 17 1.27 -4.42 -8.64
CA GLU A 17 1.07 -3.80 -9.94
C GLU A 17 -0.35 -3.94 -10.50
N ALA A 18 -1.13 -4.90 -9.98
CA ALA A 18 -2.53 -5.11 -10.35
C ALA A 18 -3.52 -4.39 -9.41
N ILE A 19 -3.04 -3.63 -8.43
CA ILE A 19 -3.89 -2.85 -7.53
C ILE A 19 -4.53 -1.70 -8.29
N ALA A 20 -5.86 -1.68 -8.33
CA ALA A 20 -6.63 -0.60 -8.95
C ALA A 20 -6.77 0.61 -8.01
N TYR A 21 -7.02 0.36 -6.72
CA TYR A 21 -6.98 1.36 -5.64
C TYR A 21 -6.98 0.65 -4.27
N VAL A 22 -6.84 1.43 -3.20
CA VAL A 22 -6.71 0.95 -1.81
C VAL A 22 -7.80 1.56 -0.92
N HIS A 23 -8.36 0.75 -0.03
CA HIS A 23 -9.16 1.21 1.11
C HIS A 23 -8.34 1.23 2.39
N VAL A 24 -8.53 2.29 3.17
CA VAL A 24 -8.14 2.34 4.57
C VAL A 24 -9.37 2.66 5.41
N ALA A 25 -9.57 1.88 6.46
CA ALA A 25 -10.66 2.05 7.40
C ALA A 25 -10.12 1.98 8.83
N GLY A 26 -10.89 2.54 9.75
CA GLY A 26 -10.64 2.39 11.18
C GLY A 26 -11.62 1.44 11.83
N GLY A 27 -11.18 0.93 12.97
CA GLY A 27 -11.88 -0.10 13.71
C GLY A 27 -11.61 0.00 15.21
N VAL A 28 -12.13 -0.96 15.94
CA VAL A 28 -11.92 -1.06 17.39
C VAL A 28 -11.60 -2.49 17.76
N GLU A 29 -10.78 -2.66 18.77
CA GLU A 29 -10.61 -3.95 19.41
C GLU A 29 -11.70 -4.14 20.46
N LYS A 30 -12.37 -5.30 20.42
CA LYS A 30 -13.36 -5.71 21.41
C LYS A 30 -13.10 -7.16 21.78
N ASP A 31 -12.96 -7.41 23.07
CA ASP A 31 -12.76 -8.76 23.62
C ASP A 31 -11.58 -9.52 22.97
N GLY A 32 -10.50 -8.80 22.64
CA GLY A 32 -9.29 -9.36 22.00
C GLY A 32 -9.41 -9.59 20.49
N VAL A 33 -10.50 -9.15 19.86
CA VAL A 33 -10.75 -9.28 18.42
C VAL A 33 -10.82 -7.89 17.79
N TRP A 34 -10.09 -7.69 16.70
CA TRP A 34 -10.19 -6.48 15.90
C TRP A 34 -11.48 -6.48 15.07
N HIS A 35 -12.30 -5.46 15.22
CA HIS A 35 -13.48 -5.22 14.42
C HIS A 35 -13.22 -4.07 13.46
N ASP A 36 -13.25 -4.37 12.16
CA ASP A 36 -13.14 -3.35 11.12
C ASP A 36 -14.48 -2.66 10.91
N THR A 37 -14.80 -1.73 11.81
CA THR A 37 -16.14 -1.14 11.91
C THR A 37 -16.44 -0.07 10.87
N HIS A 38 -15.41 0.49 10.22
CA HIS A 38 -15.52 1.66 9.34
C HIS A 38 -16.13 2.92 9.99
N ALA A 39 -16.34 2.89 11.31
CA ALA A 39 -16.96 3.93 12.11
C ALA A 39 -15.96 4.69 13.00
N HIS A 40 -14.69 4.24 13.04
CA HIS A 40 -13.64 4.81 13.89
C HIS A 40 -12.48 5.36 13.07
N PRO A 41 -11.67 6.28 13.63
CA PRO A 41 -10.48 6.80 12.96
C PRO A 41 -9.49 5.69 12.55
N VAL A 42 -8.83 5.88 11.40
CA VAL A 42 -7.74 5.01 10.94
C VAL A 42 -6.62 5.02 11.97
N THR A 43 -6.22 3.83 12.43
CA THR A 43 -5.23 3.68 13.49
C THR A 43 -3.81 3.63 12.95
N ALA A 44 -2.82 3.90 13.81
CA ALA A 44 -1.41 3.84 13.42
C ALA A 44 -1.00 2.50 12.77
N PRO A 45 -1.42 1.32 13.29
CA PRO A 45 -1.10 0.05 12.62
C PRO A 45 -1.63 -0.05 11.18
N VAL A 46 -2.79 0.55 10.87
CA VAL A 46 -3.31 0.58 9.49
C VAL A 46 -2.47 1.51 8.62
N LEU A 47 -2.07 2.67 9.16
CA LEU A 47 -1.17 3.60 8.47
C LEU A 47 0.21 2.99 8.21
N ASP A 48 0.73 2.17 9.12
CA ASP A 48 2.00 1.46 8.93
C ASP A 48 1.92 0.49 7.75
N VAL A 49 0.82 -0.25 7.61
CA VAL A 49 0.59 -1.13 6.46
C VAL A 49 0.47 -0.32 5.15
N LEU A 50 -0.18 0.85 5.20
CA LEU A 50 -0.25 1.75 4.05
C LEU A 50 1.15 2.27 3.64
N ALA A 51 1.97 2.67 4.60
CA ALA A 51 3.35 3.09 4.35
C ALA A 51 4.18 1.95 3.73
N GLU A 52 4.01 0.74 4.24
CA GLU A 52 4.64 -0.47 3.72
C GLU A 52 4.23 -0.75 2.27
N LEU A 53 2.95 -0.64 1.91
CA LEU A 53 2.50 -0.73 0.52
C LEU A 53 3.14 0.37 -0.34
N ARG A 54 3.17 1.61 0.15
CA ARG A 54 3.74 2.75 -0.58
C ARG A 54 5.24 2.64 -0.83
N SER A 55 5.95 1.90 0.01
CA SER A 55 7.36 1.59 -0.21
C SER A 55 7.57 0.68 -1.45
N ARG A 56 6.62 -0.22 -1.73
CA ARG A 56 6.66 -1.18 -2.84
C ARG A 56 6.18 -0.54 -4.14
N VAL A 57 4.99 0.06 -4.14
CA VAL A 57 4.32 0.63 -5.31
C VAL A 57 3.81 2.04 -5.03
N ASP A 58 3.52 2.82 -6.08
CA ASP A 58 2.69 4.02 -5.94
C ASP A 58 1.23 3.62 -6.24
N PRO A 59 0.37 3.44 -5.21
CA PRO A 59 -1.00 2.99 -5.44
C PRO A 59 -1.78 4.06 -6.24
N PRO A 60 -2.62 3.69 -7.22
CA PRO A 60 -3.31 4.68 -8.05
C PRO A 60 -4.28 5.59 -7.29
N GLY A 61 -4.77 5.14 -6.14
CA GLY A 61 -5.63 5.91 -5.25
C GLY A 61 -5.76 5.22 -3.88
N VAL A 62 -5.97 6.04 -2.85
CA VAL A 62 -6.25 5.59 -1.49
C VAL A 62 -7.52 6.30 -1.03
N LEU A 63 -8.52 5.54 -0.62
CA LEU A 63 -9.81 6.03 -0.15
C LEU A 63 -9.96 5.72 1.34
N LEU A 64 -10.36 6.73 2.11
CA LEU A 64 -10.84 6.55 3.47
C LEU A 64 -12.26 5.97 3.42
N GLU A 65 -12.41 4.73 3.85
CA GLU A 65 -13.70 4.08 3.96
C GLU A 65 -14.35 4.44 5.31
N ARG A 66 -15.36 5.31 5.23
CA ARG A 66 -16.20 5.77 6.34
C ARG A 66 -17.66 5.62 5.92
N ASP A 67 -18.37 4.66 6.49
CA ASP A 67 -19.77 4.37 6.16
C ASP A 67 -20.73 4.53 7.36
N ASP A 68 -20.21 4.79 8.56
CA ASP A 68 -20.98 5.06 9.77
C ASP A 68 -20.25 6.07 10.69
N ALA A 69 -20.94 6.56 11.72
CA ALA A 69 -20.43 7.45 12.77
C ALA A 69 -19.62 8.66 12.25
N PHE A 70 -20.15 9.34 11.22
CA PHE A 70 -19.50 10.46 10.57
C PHE A 70 -19.16 11.60 11.57
N PRO A 71 -17.87 11.93 11.77
CA PRO A 71 -17.48 13.05 12.63
C PRO A 71 -17.65 14.38 11.88
N PRO A 72 -17.46 15.53 12.56
CA PRO A 72 -17.41 16.83 11.90
C PRO A 72 -16.42 16.84 10.73
N GLY A 73 -16.74 17.59 9.67
CA GLY A 73 -15.92 17.61 8.45
C GLY A 73 -14.46 18.01 8.65
N ALA A 74 -14.16 18.82 9.66
CA ALA A 74 -12.78 19.19 10.02
C ALA A 74 -11.96 17.99 10.53
N GLU A 75 -12.59 17.07 11.26
CA GLU A 75 -11.94 15.85 11.75
C GLU A 75 -11.69 14.87 10.60
N LEU A 76 -12.67 14.69 9.70
CA LEU A 76 -12.46 13.92 8.46
C LEU A 76 -11.34 14.51 7.60
N ALA A 77 -11.27 15.84 7.48
CA ALA A 77 -10.21 16.50 6.73
C ALA A 77 -8.82 16.25 7.36
N ALA A 78 -8.72 16.28 8.69
CA ALA A 78 -7.48 15.96 9.40
C ALA A 78 -7.07 14.49 9.25
N GLU A 79 -8.03 13.58 9.24
CA GLU A 79 -7.81 12.15 8.98
C GLU A 79 -7.28 11.92 7.55
N LEU A 80 -7.87 12.57 6.56
CA LEU A 80 -7.38 12.55 5.17
C LEU A 80 -5.98 13.16 5.03
N GLU A 81 -5.66 14.25 5.75
CA GLU A 81 -4.30 14.79 5.78
C GLU A 81 -3.30 13.83 6.40
N THR A 82 -3.71 13.08 7.43
CA THR A 82 -2.86 12.04 8.03
C THR A 82 -2.54 10.94 7.01
N ILE A 83 -3.54 10.45 6.28
CA ILE A 83 -3.35 9.46 5.20
C ILE A 83 -2.41 10.01 4.11
N ARG A 84 -2.63 11.26 3.66
CA ARG A 84 -1.74 11.92 2.69
C ARG A 84 -0.31 12.06 3.23
N GLY A 85 -0.16 12.43 4.50
CA GLY A 85 1.12 12.55 5.20
C GLY A 85 1.90 11.23 5.20
N THR A 86 1.23 10.13 5.52
CA THR A 86 1.81 8.78 5.49
C THR A 86 2.34 8.41 4.10
N LEU A 87 1.57 8.67 3.04
CA LEU A 87 2.00 8.40 1.67
C LEU A 87 3.22 9.24 1.26
N ARG A 88 3.24 10.53 1.61
CA ARG A 88 4.37 11.43 1.33
C ARG A 88 5.63 10.97 2.07
N ALA A 89 5.53 10.71 3.37
CA ALA A 89 6.66 10.26 4.18
C ALA A 89 7.24 8.93 3.66
N ALA A 90 6.39 7.97 3.29
CA ALA A 90 6.83 6.71 2.72
C ALA A 90 7.53 6.88 1.36
N ALA A 91 7.06 7.80 0.51
CA ALA A 91 7.69 8.12 -0.77
C ALA A 91 9.07 8.77 -0.59
N GLU A 92 9.21 9.68 0.39
CA GLU A 92 10.49 10.30 0.73
C GLU A 92 11.50 9.26 1.23
N LEU A 93 11.09 8.38 2.15
CA LEU A 93 11.92 7.29 2.65
C LEU A 93 12.36 6.33 1.54
N LYS A 94 11.46 6.00 0.59
CA LYS A 94 11.78 5.19 -0.59
C LYS A 94 12.87 5.86 -1.44
N THR A 95 12.76 7.17 -1.67
CA THR A 95 13.76 7.94 -2.41
C THR A 95 15.12 7.92 -1.71
N VAL A 96 15.16 8.20 -0.40
CA VAL A 96 16.39 8.18 0.40
C VAL A 96 17.05 6.80 0.40
N ARG A 97 16.27 5.72 0.54
CA ARG A 97 16.79 4.35 0.45
C ARG A 97 17.37 4.05 -0.94
N GLY A 98 16.72 4.54 -2.00
CA GLY A 98 17.19 4.40 -3.37
C GLY A 98 18.52 5.11 -3.62
N THR A 99 18.67 6.35 -3.14
CA THR A 99 19.92 7.11 -3.31
C THR A 99 21.07 6.51 -2.52
N LEU A 100 20.85 6.09 -1.27
CA LEU A 100 21.86 5.40 -0.47
C LEU A 100 22.32 4.09 -1.11
N ARG A 101 21.39 3.31 -1.69
CA ARG A 101 21.72 2.07 -2.40
C ARG A 101 22.53 2.31 -3.67
N ALA A 102 22.24 3.39 -4.41
CA ALA A 102 22.99 3.76 -5.60
C ALA A 102 24.40 4.30 -5.29
N ALA A 103 24.58 4.92 -4.12
CA ALA A 103 25.86 5.47 -3.67
C ALA A 103 26.79 4.43 -2.99
N ALA A 104 26.30 3.23 -2.69
CA ALA A 104 27.12 2.16 -2.13
C ALA A 104 28.17 1.70 -3.16
N PRO A 105 29.46 1.60 -2.79
CA PRO A 105 30.50 1.17 -3.73
C PRO A 105 30.23 -0.25 -4.20
N ASP A 106 30.38 -0.47 -5.51
CA ASP A 106 30.28 -1.79 -6.14
C ASP A 106 31.35 -2.71 -5.53
N SER A 107 30.93 -3.54 -4.58
CA SER A 107 31.75 -4.63 -4.08
C SER A 107 31.71 -5.74 -5.11
N GLY A 108 32.47 -5.54 -6.19
CA GLY A 108 32.58 -6.46 -7.30
C GLY A 108 33.08 -7.83 -6.85
N ALA A 109 32.18 -8.81 -6.86
CA ALA A 109 32.51 -10.22 -6.88
C ALA A 109 31.83 -10.85 -8.10
N GLY A 110 32.54 -10.83 -9.23
CA GLY A 110 32.13 -11.54 -10.42
C GLY A 110 32.23 -13.05 -10.21
N ASN A 111 31.20 -13.79 -10.64
CA ASN A 111 31.45 -14.85 -11.61
C ASN A 111 30.18 -15.23 -12.38
N SER A 112 30.31 -15.21 -13.70
CA SER A 112 29.33 -15.65 -14.68
C SER A 112 29.40 -17.16 -14.93
N ARG A 113 28.23 -17.80 -15.06
CA ARG A 113 27.85 -18.99 -15.86
C ARG A 113 26.44 -19.37 -15.38
N GLY A 114 25.35 -19.44 -16.13
CA GLY A 114 25.09 -19.65 -17.55
C GLY A 114 24.06 -20.79 -17.65
N ALA A 115 22.79 -20.51 -17.94
CA ALA A 115 21.77 -21.47 -18.41
C ALA A 115 20.53 -20.72 -18.95
N GLY A 116 20.07 -21.10 -20.14
CA GLY A 116 19.22 -20.30 -21.02
C GLY A 116 17.70 -20.31 -20.77
N PRO A 117 16.93 -19.63 -21.64
CA PRO A 117 15.54 -19.26 -21.38
C PRO A 117 14.54 -20.30 -21.91
N LEU A 118 13.55 -20.65 -21.07
CA LEU A 118 12.31 -21.30 -21.52
C LEU A 118 11.24 -20.22 -21.69
N ALA A 119 10.82 -20.07 -22.95
CA ALA A 119 9.82 -19.11 -23.39
C ALA A 119 8.41 -19.50 -22.93
N GLY A 120 7.76 -18.64 -22.14
CA GLY A 120 6.32 -18.64 -21.90
C GLY A 120 5.62 -17.64 -22.83
N LYS A 121 4.60 -18.10 -23.56
CA LYS A 121 3.77 -17.28 -24.48
C LYS A 121 3.10 -16.10 -23.75
N PRO A 122 2.87 -14.96 -24.43
CA PRO A 122 2.07 -13.87 -23.88
C PRO A 122 0.57 -14.23 -23.91
N ALA A 123 -0.12 -14.00 -22.79
CA ALA A 123 -1.57 -14.00 -22.73
C ALA A 123 -2.11 -12.69 -23.34
N ALA A 124 -3.23 -12.79 -24.05
CA ALA A 124 -3.86 -11.70 -24.80
C ALA A 124 -4.38 -10.56 -23.89
N PRO A 125 -4.39 -9.30 -24.36
CA PRO A 125 -4.95 -8.18 -23.61
C PRO A 125 -6.47 -8.19 -23.74
N GLY A 126 -7.17 -8.36 -22.61
CA GLY A 126 -8.62 -8.32 -22.59
C GLY A 126 -9.19 -8.05 -21.20
N ALA A 127 -9.93 -6.94 -21.10
CA ALA A 127 -11.01 -6.67 -20.13
C ALA A 127 -10.73 -5.97 -18.79
N ARG A 128 -9.59 -5.28 -18.57
CA ARG A 128 -9.40 -4.47 -17.33
C ARG A 128 -9.26 -2.96 -17.53
N ASP A 129 -9.46 -2.48 -18.75
CA ASP A 129 -8.94 -1.16 -19.12
C ASP A 129 -9.72 0.06 -18.61
N ARG A 130 -10.91 -0.07 -17.99
CA ARG A 130 -11.69 1.13 -17.63
C ARG A 130 -12.63 0.90 -16.45
N THR A 131 -12.15 1.09 -15.21
CA THR A 131 -12.98 1.44 -14.03
C THR A 131 -12.12 1.68 -12.78
N ALA A 132 -11.33 2.76 -12.76
CA ALA A 132 -10.74 3.26 -11.50
C ALA A 132 -10.44 4.77 -11.51
N VAL A 133 -10.33 5.38 -12.69
CA VAL A 133 -9.96 6.81 -12.84
C VAL A 133 -11.01 7.80 -12.30
N ALA A 134 -12.18 7.33 -11.84
CA ALA A 134 -13.27 8.21 -11.38
C ALA A 134 -13.38 8.37 -9.85
N GLN A 135 -12.55 7.71 -9.03
CA GLN A 135 -12.63 7.81 -7.56
C GLN A 135 -11.44 8.53 -6.90
N THR A 136 -10.52 9.11 -7.67
CA THR A 136 -9.48 10.00 -7.13
C THR A 136 -10.10 11.38 -6.89
N ALA A 137 -10.51 11.65 -5.66
CA ALA A 137 -10.95 12.99 -5.26
C ALA A 137 -9.78 13.98 -5.40
N LEU A 138 -10.05 15.10 -6.08
CA LEU A 138 -9.23 16.32 -6.11
C LEU A 138 -9.08 16.93 -4.71
#